data_AF-A0A350NT25-F1
#
_entry.id   AF-A0A350NT25-F1
#
_cell.length_a   1.000
_cell.length_b   1.000
_cell.length_c   1.000
_cell.angle_alpha   90.00
_cell.angle_beta   90.00
_cell.angle_gamma   90.00
#
_symmetry.space_group_name_H-M   'P 1'
#
loop_
_entity.id
_entity.type
_entity.pdbx_description
1 polymer ?
#
loop_
_entity_poly.entity_id
_entity_poly.type
_entity_poly.pdbx_seq_one_letter_code
_entity_poly.pdbx_strand_id
1 'polypeptide(L)'
;MSKLTITPFISKVLLMAYSNDIERLNERIERRIHWRKEFLKRSSKAATKKLKAMWNNLSKGHLYQLNKLKSERLRLVLSLSFGFVAICGVSVAFSALMVGLVRMVLPF
;
A
#
# COMPACT_ATOMS: atom_id res chain seq x y z
N MET A 1 -16.74 7.79 0.02
CA MET A 1 -15.45 7.11 -0.24
C MET A 1 -15.71 5.94 -1.17
N SER A 2 -15.40 6.08 -2.46
CA SER A 2 -15.51 4.96 -3.39
C SER A 2 -14.51 3.87 -2.99
N LYS A 3 -15.00 2.65 -2.77
CA LYS A 3 -14.15 1.47 -2.60
C LYS A 3 -13.54 1.18 -3.97
N LEU A 4 -12.27 1.54 -4.13
CA LEU A 4 -11.50 1.22 -5.34
C LEU A 4 -11.38 -0.32 -5.42
N THR A 5 -12.27 -0.95 -6.17
CA THR A 5 -12.20 -2.39 -6.48
C THR A 5 -11.16 -2.60 -7.56
N ILE A 6 -9.89 -2.66 -7.16
CA ILE A 6 -8.82 -3.21 -7.99
C ILE A 6 -9.19 -4.68 -8.21
N THR A 7 -9.33 -5.12 -9.46
CA THR A 7 -9.69 -6.50 -9.79
C THR A 7 -8.74 -7.48 -9.10
N PRO A 8 -9.26 -8.56 -8.49
CA PRO A 8 -8.48 -9.45 -7.61
C PRO A 8 -7.30 -10.13 -8.30
N PHE A 9 -7.33 -10.26 -9.63
CA PHE A 9 -6.25 -10.86 -10.43
C PHE A 9 -5.04 -9.93 -10.62
N ILE A 10 -5.27 -8.67 -11.00
CA ILE A 10 -4.23 -7.64 -11.17
C ILE A 10 -3.53 -7.40 -9.82
N SER A 11 -4.34 -7.33 -8.77
CA SER A 11 -3.88 -7.25 -7.38
C SER A 11 -2.94 -8.41 -7.05
N LYS A 12 -3.29 -9.66 -7.38
CA LYS A 12 -2.47 -10.85 -7.04
C LYS A 12 -1.09 -10.86 -7.71
N VAL A 13 -0.99 -10.57 -9.01
CA VAL A 13 0.30 -10.61 -9.73
C VAL A 13 1.24 -9.50 -9.23
N LEU A 14 0.72 -8.29 -9.06
CA LEU A 14 1.49 -7.17 -8.49
C LEU A 14 1.86 -7.42 -7.03
N LEU A 15 0.95 -7.99 -6.23
CA LEU A 15 1.25 -8.38 -4.85
C LEU A 15 2.33 -9.47 -4.78
N MET A 16 2.41 -10.37 -5.75
CA MET A 16 3.42 -11.42 -5.78
C MET A 16 4.79 -10.84 -6.14
N ALA A 17 4.85 -9.99 -7.18
CA ALA A 17 6.09 -9.34 -7.63
C ALA A 17 6.68 -8.36 -6.58
N TYR A 18 5.82 -7.67 -5.83
CA TYR A 18 6.22 -6.71 -4.80
C TYR A 18 5.92 -7.20 -3.37
N SER A 19 5.77 -8.52 -3.21
CA SER A 19 5.42 -9.19 -1.95
C SER A 19 6.37 -8.80 -0.83
N ASN A 20 7.69 -8.87 -1.07
CA ASN A 20 8.72 -8.53 -0.11
C ASN A 20 8.64 -7.08 0.41
N ASP A 21 8.36 -6.11 -0.46
CA ASP A 21 8.28 -4.70 -0.07
C ASP A 21 7.00 -4.42 0.72
N ILE A 22 5.89 -5.03 0.32
CA ILE A 22 4.62 -4.95 1.04
C ILE A 22 4.72 -5.64 2.40
N GLU A 23 5.42 -6.77 2.48
CA GLU A 23 5.65 -7.53 3.71
C GLU A 23 6.52 -6.73 4.68
N ARG A 24 7.66 -6.19 4.24
CA ARG A 24 8.49 -5.28 5.05
C ARG A 24 7.70 -4.08 5.57
N LEU A 25 6.82 -3.49 4.75
CA LEU A 25 5.94 -2.41 5.20
C LEU A 25 4.92 -2.89 6.25
N ASN A 26 4.34 -4.07 6.08
CA ASN A 26 3.41 -4.67 7.04
C ASN A 26 4.10 -4.96 8.38
N GLU A 27 5.28 -5.56 8.38
CA GLU A 27 6.05 -5.80 9.61
C GLU A 27 6.36 -4.49 10.36
N ARG A 28 6.69 -3.42 9.63
CA ARG A 28 6.90 -2.09 10.24
C ARG A 28 5.62 -1.55 10.85
N ILE A 29 4.48 -1.70 10.17
CA ILE A 29 3.17 -1.30 10.69
C ILE A 29 2.84 -2.09 11.96
N GLU A 30 3.00 -3.41 11.96
CA GLU A 30 2.72 -4.27 13.10
C GLU A 30 3.59 -3.92 14.30
N ARG A 31 4.90 -3.74 14.10
CA ARG A 31 5.80 -3.26 15.15
C ARG A 31 5.33 -1.94 15.75
N ARG A 32 4.87 -1.00 14.93
CA ARG A 32 4.35 0.30 15.41
C ARG A 32 3.04 0.15 16.18
N ILE A 33 2.15 -0.75 15.77
CA ILE A 33 0.93 -1.08 16.53
C ILE A 33 1.30 -1.67 17.89
N HIS A 34 2.24 -2.61 17.92
CA HIS A 34 2.69 -3.27 19.14
C HIS A 34 3.24 -2.25 20.14
N TRP A 35 4.21 -1.41 19.73
CA TRP A 35 4.79 -0.38 20.60
C TRP A 35 3.77 0.65 21.08
N ARG A 36 2.83 1.05 20.22
CA ARG A 36 1.74 1.94 20.62
C ARG A 36 0.90 1.33 21.75
N LYS A 37 0.50 0.06 21.61
CA LYS A 37 -0.28 -0.65 22.64
C LYS A 37 0.51 -0.79 23.94
N GLU A 38 1.79 -1.14 23.84
CA GLU A 38 2.68 -1.28 24.99
C GLU A 38 2.84 0.04 25.76
N PHE A 39 3.01 1.17 25.06
CA PHE A 39 3.09 2.48 25.73
C PHE A 39 1.78 2.92 26.34
N LEU A 40 0.64 2.62 25.72
CA LEU A 40 -0.67 2.88 26.35
C LEU A 40 -0.84 2.04 27.62
N LYS A 41 -0.39 0.77 27.61
CA LYS A 41 -0.38 -0.10 28.79
C LYS A 41 0.52 0.46 29.89
N ARG A 42 1.74 0.89 29.57
CA ARG A 42 2.65 1.53 30.54
C ARG A 42 2.11 2.85 31.08
N SER A 43 1.47 3.65 30.23
CA SER A 43 0.77 4.87 30.63
C SER A 43 -0.33 4.60 31.65
N SER A 44 -1.14 3.55 31.43
CA SER A 44 -2.22 3.18 32.36
C SER A 44 -1.72 2.73 33.74
N LYS A 45 -0.51 2.15 33.79
CA LYS A 45 0.12 1.65 35.02
C LYS A 45 1.08 2.64 35.68
N ALA A 46 1.28 3.83 35.09
CA ALA A 46 2.26 4.79 35.58
C ALA A 46 1.78 5.47 36.87
N ALA A 47 2.63 5.48 37.90
CA ALA A 47 2.31 6.05 39.21
C ALA A 47 2.17 7.59 39.20
N THR A 48 2.86 8.29 38.29
CA THR A 48 2.89 9.76 38.27
C THR A 48 2.28 10.33 37.00
N LYS A 49 1.67 11.53 37.12
CA LYS A 49 1.12 12.27 35.98
C LYS A 49 2.17 12.55 34.89
N LYS A 50 3.41 12.85 35.28
CA LYS A 50 4.54 13.11 34.35
C LYS A 50 4.86 11.87 33.51
N LEU A 51 4.98 10.69 34.13
CA LEU A 51 5.23 9.44 33.42
C LEU A 51 4.05 9.05 32.51
N LYS A 52 2.82 9.23 32.98
CA LYS A 52 1.61 9.00 32.17
C LYS A 52 1.59 9.87 30.91
N ALA A 53 1.92 11.15 31.05
CA ALA A 53 2.03 12.07 29.91
C ALA A 53 3.14 11.67 28.93
N MET A 54 4.31 11.26 29.44
CA MET A 54 5.42 10.78 28.61
C MET A 54 5.04 9.57 27.77
N TRP A 55 4.49 8.52 28.39
CA TRP A 55 4.06 7.31 27.68
C TRP A 55 2.93 7.61 26.67
N ASN A 56 2.00 8.49 27.02
CA ASN A 56 0.97 8.95 26.09
C ASN A 56 1.56 9.68 24.87
N ASN A 57 2.53 10.57 25.07
CA ASN A 57 3.20 11.28 23.97
C ASN A 57 3.98 10.33 23.06
N LEU A 58 4.68 9.34 23.63
CA LEU A 58 5.34 8.29 22.85
C LEU A 58 4.34 7.48 22.03
N SER A 59 3.17 7.15 22.60
CA SER A 59 2.10 6.47 21.86
C SER A 59 1.56 7.29 20.68
N LYS A 60 1.48 8.62 20.82
CA LYS A 60 1.07 9.56 19.76
C LYS A 60 2.11 9.62 18.64
N GLY A 61 3.41 9.67 18.99
CA GLY A 61 4.50 9.62 18.00
C GLY A 61 4.44 8.37 17.11
N HIS A 62 4.18 7.21 17.72
CA HIS A 62 3.99 5.97 16.94
C HIS A 62 2.70 5.94 16.12
N LEU A 63 1.63 6.57 16.60
CA LEU A 63 0.40 6.72 15.82
C LEU A 63 0.63 7.54 14.54
N TYR A 64 1.38 8.64 14.64
CA TYR A 64 1.75 9.45 13.48
C TYR A 64 2.59 8.64 12.47
N GLN A 65 3.63 7.96 12.92
CA GLN A 65 4.47 7.11 12.06
C GLN A 65 3.67 5.97 11.42
N LEU A 66 2.72 5.37 12.15
CA LEU A 66 1.85 4.33 11.64
C LEU A 66 0.95 4.86 10.52
N ASN A 67 0.39 6.05 10.67
CA ASN A 67 -0.43 6.66 9.62
C ASN A 67 0.40 6.99 8.37
N LYS A 68 1.64 7.44 8.56
CA LYS A 68 2.59 7.64 7.45
C LYS A 68 2.89 6.33 6.71
N LEU A 69 3.19 5.25 7.43
CA LEU A 69 3.43 3.94 6.81
C LEU A 69 2.21 3.40 6.07
N LYS A 70 1.00 3.63 6.60
CA LYS A 70 -0.26 3.25 5.92
C LYS A 70 -0.46 4.04 4.63
N SER A 71 -0.15 5.33 4.61
CA SER A 71 -0.26 6.14 3.39
C SER A 71 0.81 5.77 2.36
N GLU A 72 2.04 5.47 2.80
CA GLU A 72 3.10 4.94 1.94
C GLU A 72 2.69 3.61 1.29
N ARG A 73 2.15 2.67 2.07
CA ARG A 73 1.61 1.41 1.55
C ARG A 73 0.49 1.64 0.53
N LEU A 74 -0.45 2.54 0.82
CA LEU A 74 -1.54 2.86 -0.10
C LEU A 74 -1.00 3.45 -1.41
N ARG A 75 -0.05 4.39 -1.31
CA ARG A 75 0.58 5.02 -2.48
C ARG A 75 1.33 4.00 -3.34
N LEU A 76 2.05 3.07 -2.70
CA LEU A 76 2.76 1.99 -3.40
C LEU A 76 1.77 1.09 -4.16
N VAL A 77 0.70 0.63 -3.51
CA VAL A 77 -0.33 -0.19 -4.15
C VAL A 77 -1.01 0.55 -5.31
N LEU A 78 -1.34 1.84 -5.13
CA LEU A 78 -1.93 2.66 -6.19
C LEU A 78 -0.97 2.85 -7.37
N SER A 79 0.29 3.19 -7.10
CA SER A 79 1.34 3.34 -8.12
C SER A 79 1.51 2.07 -8.95
N LEU A 80 1.57 0.91 -8.29
CA LEU A 80 1.65 -0.38 -8.95
C LEU A 80 0.42 -0.64 -9.82
N SER A 81 -0.77 -0.33 -9.30
CA SER A 81 -2.03 -0.53 -10.02
C SER A 81 -2.12 0.35 -11.27
N PHE A 82 -1.74 1.63 -11.16
CA PHE A 82 -1.71 2.55 -12.30
C PHE A 82 -0.68 2.13 -13.35
N GLY A 83 0.52 1.72 -12.92
CA GLY A 83 1.55 1.23 -13.83
C GLY A 83 1.07 0.01 -14.64
N PHE A 84 0.38 -0.93 -13.99
CA PHE A 84 -0.19 -2.09 -14.67
C PHE A 84 -1.27 -1.69 -15.69
N VAL A 85 -2.20 -0.81 -15.31
CA VAL A 85 -3.25 -0.33 -16.22
C VAL A 85 -2.62 0.36 -17.46
N ALA A 86 -1.56 1.14 -17.26
CA ALA A 86 -0.84 1.77 -18.36
C ALA A 86 -0.22 0.74 -19.31
N ILE A 87 0.45 -0.29 -18.78
CA ILE A 87 1.04 -1.37 -19.58
C ILE A 87 -0.05 -2.09 -20.38
N CYS A 88 -1.14 -2.49 -19.74
CA CYS A 88 -2.26 -3.15 -20.44
C CYS A 88 -2.85 -2.26 -21.53
N GLY A 89 -3.03 -0.96 -21.27
CA GLY A 89 -3.53 -0.01 -22.26
C GLY A 89 -2.61 0.09 -23.49
N VAL A 90 -1.29 0.18 -23.27
CA VAL A 90 -0.29 0.20 -24.35
C VAL A 90 -0.32 -1.11 -25.14
N SER A 91 -0.39 -2.26 -24.48
CA SER A 91 -0.46 -3.57 -25.15
C SER A 91 -1.71 -3.69 -26.04
N VAL A 92 -2.88 -3.27 -25.54
CA VAL A 92 -4.13 -3.30 -26.33
C VAL A 92 -4.04 -2.37 -27.53
N ALA A 93 -3.54 -1.16 -27.35
CA ALA A 93 -3.34 -0.20 -28.44
C ALA A 93 -2.37 -0.75 -29.51
N PHE A 94 -1.27 -1.37 -29.08
CA PHE A 94 -0.31 -2.00 -29.98
C PHE A 94 -0.94 -3.16 -30.76
N SER A 95 -1.70 -4.05 -30.09
CA SER A 95 -2.42 -5.13 -30.76
C SER A 95 -3.43 -4.60 -31.78
N ALA A 96 -4.18 -3.54 -31.44
CA ALA A 96 -5.12 -2.91 -32.37
C ALA A 96 -4.41 -2.32 -33.61
N LEU A 97 -3.26 -1.67 -33.41
CA LEU A 97 -2.43 -1.17 -34.51
C LEU A 97 -1.94 -2.31 -35.41
N MET A 98 -1.42 -3.40 -34.83
CA MET A 98 -0.96 -4.56 -35.59
C MET A 98 -2.08 -5.22 -36.38
N VAL A 99 -3.28 -5.35 -35.80
CA VAL A 99 -4.47 -5.86 -36.51
C VAL A 99 -4.87 -4.92 -37.66
N GLY A 100 -4.83 -3.61 -37.45
CA GLY A 100 -5.08 -2.62 -38.51
C GLY A 100 -4.05 -2.73 -39.65
N LEU A 101 -2.78 -2.90 -39.30
CA LEU A 101 -1.68 -3.04 -40.26
C LEU A 101 -1.80 -4.33 -41.08
N VAL A 102 -2.13 -5.45 -40.43
CA VAL A 102 -2.39 -6.73 -41.11
C VAL A 102 -3.57 -6.62 -42.09
N ARG A 103 -4.66 -5.94 -41.69
CA ARG A 103 -5.80 -5.68 -42.58
C ARG A 103 -5.47 -4.78 -43.78
N MET A 104 -4.51 -3.86 -43.64
CA MET A 104 -4.06 -3.04 -44.77
C MET A 104 -3.12 -3.80 -45.72
N VAL A 105 -2.31 -4.72 -45.20
CA VAL A 105 -1.31 -5.47 -45.99
C VAL A 105 -1.91 -6.70 -46.68
N LEU A 106 -2.92 -7.34 -46.08
CA LEU A 106 -3.66 -8.46 -46.66
C LEU A 106 -5.13 -8.05 -46.86
N PRO A 107 -5.47 -7.37 -47.97
CA PRO A 107 -6.84 -7.05 -48.30
C PRO A 107 -7.49 -8.30 -48.87
N PHE A 108 -8.04 -9.15 -48.00
CA PHE A 108 -9.02 -10.16 -48.39
C PHE A 108 -10.41 -9.68 -48.00
#